data_AF-A0A143Q5E3-F1
#
_entry.id   AF-A0A143Q5E3-F1
#
_cell.length_a   1.000
_cell.length_b   1.000
_cell.length_c   1.000
_cell.angle_alpha   90.00
_cell.angle_beta   90.00
_cell.angle_gamma   90.00
#
_symmetry.space_group_name_H-M   'P 1'
#
loop_
_entity.id
_entity.type
_entity.pdbx_description
1 polymer ?
#
loop_
_entity_poly.entity_id
_entity_poly.type
_entity_poly.pdbx_seq_one_letter_code
_entity_poly.pdbx_strand_id
1 'polypeptide(L)'
;MRIKREIAHGMVVMVPLAAVLIGCSERVAGTAESEPSASATMQSEADEEAQSVPIGASQNVADGRRVVTRVTVESLVPATPTQFGLSPAGDLQQISVTLEGLKGTTNVNPLYFTARAADGTTYQAALASVDGQLPAGTVSVGDRIKGIVAFEVTGPPIASIRYNGALGEELARWDGELTPGERTDDEQTGPTGEIVNGDLGLDTEISVPACDGTGVVILYSATAPGSYEQEIATQLLRNPGASYLRTDNSCPSLRQESAEGNPIYAVYRVAGRNEGEVCAAVNASPAGSYGKWLDRTTDPAYIIPC
;
A
#
# COMPACT_ATOMS: atom_id res chain seq x y z
N MET A 1 -44.95 32.20 -30.28
CA MET A 1 -44.95 32.61 -31.70
C MET A 1 -44.30 31.50 -32.51
N ARG A 2 -44.75 31.30 -33.76
CA ARG A 2 -44.72 30.07 -34.58
C ARG A 2 -43.32 29.58 -34.99
N ILE A 3 -43.02 28.26 -34.89
CA ILE A 3 -42.95 27.20 -35.95
C ILE A 3 -41.82 27.39 -36.99
N LYS A 4 -40.92 26.40 -37.14
CA LYS A 4 -40.77 25.54 -38.35
C LYS A 4 -39.65 24.49 -38.27
N ARG A 5 -40.05 23.24 -38.56
CA ARG A 5 -39.26 22.11 -39.09
C ARG A 5 -38.93 22.38 -40.57
N GLU A 6 -37.82 21.85 -41.08
CA GLU A 6 -37.66 21.48 -42.49
C GLU A 6 -36.90 20.14 -42.58
N ILE A 7 -37.45 19.23 -43.38
CA ILE A 7 -36.96 17.90 -43.76
C ILE A 7 -36.64 18.01 -45.25
N ALA A 8 -35.56 17.42 -45.76
CA ALA A 8 -35.40 17.20 -47.20
C ALA A 8 -34.78 15.82 -47.49
N HIS A 9 -35.56 15.02 -48.22
CA HIS A 9 -35.19 13.76 -48.89
C HIS A 9 -34.73 14.05 -50.33
N GLY A 10 -33.92 13.15 -50.90
CA GLY A 10 -33.72 13.00 -52.35
C GLY A 10 -32.55 12.04 -52.62
N MET A 11 -32.75 10.75 -52.91
CA MET A 11 -33.35 10.05 -54.07
C MET A 11 -32.28 9.53 -55.06
N VAL A 12 -32.46 8.24 -55.34
CA VAL A 12 -31.70 7.23 -56.08
C VAL A 12 -31.57 7.49 -57.59
N VAL A 13 -30.47 7.03 -58.21
CA VAL A 13 -30.42 6.63 -59.64
C VAL A 13 -29.61 5.33 -59.83
N MET A 14 -30.15 4.46 -60.70
CA MET A 14 -29.79 3.07 -61.07
C MET A 14 -28.72 2.92 -62.19
N VAL A 15 -27.84 1.90 -62.09
CA VAL A 15 -27.57 0.70 -62.97
C VAL A 15 -27.37 0.92 -64.50
N PRO A 16 -26.35 0.32 -65.21
CA PRO A 16 -26.23 -1.14 -65.58
C PRO A 16 -24.80 -1.74 -65.49
N LEU A 17 -24.56 -3.01 -65.14
CA LEU A 17 -24.86 -4.35 -65.71
C LEU A 17 -24.22 -4.64 -67.09
N ALA A 18 -23.12 -5.41 -67.09
CA ALA A 18 -22.66 -6.21 -68.23
C ALA A 18 -21.99 -7.49 -67.73
N ALA A 19 -22.48 -8.64 -68.22
CA ALA A 19 -21.99 -9.98 -67.92
C ALA A 19 -21.34 -10.59 -69.17
N VAL A 20 -20.20 -11.28 -69.02
CA VAL A 20 -19.62 -12.20 -70.03
C VAL A 20 -19.09 -13.46 -69.32
N LEU A 21 -19.22 -14.58 -70.02
CA LEU A 21 -19.20 -15.98 -69.58
C LEU A 21 -17.84 -16.70 -69.79
N ILE A 22 -17.52 -17.63 -68.87
CA ILE A 22 -16.91 -18.99 -69.00
C ILE A 22 -15.46 -19.16 -69.55
N GLY A 23 -14.62 -19.87 -68.77
CA GLY A 23 -13.46 -20.65 -69.26
C GLY A 23 -12.57 -21.25 -68.15
N CYS A 24 -12.28 -22.55 -68.19
CA CYS A 24 -11.67 -23.37 -67.13
C CYS A 24 -10.12 -23.46 -67.13
N SER A 25 -9.59 -23.79 -65.93
CA SER A 25 -8.35 -24.54 -65.59
C SER A 25 -7.00 -24.22 -66.26
N GLU A 26 -6.03 -23.81 -65.44
CA GLU A 26 -4.73 -24.50 -65.31
C GLU A 26 -4.09 -24.09 -63.97
N ARG A 27 -3.64 -25.06 -63.15
CA ARG A 27 -2.96 -24.81 -61.87
C ARG A 27 -1.46 -24.64 -62.12
N VAL A 28 -0.89 -23.50 -61.74
CA VAL A 28 0.56 -23.34 -61.48
C VAL A 28 0.72 -22.67 -60.12
N ALA A 29 1.53 -23.28 -59.28
CA ALA A 29 1.82 -22.90 -57.91
C ALA A 29 2.68 -21.62 -57.84
N GLY A 30 2.42 -20.78 -56.84
CA GLY A 30 3.35 -19.71 -56.45
C GLY A 30 2.69 -18.52 -55.77
N THR A 31 2.69 -18.55 -54.44
CA THR A 31 2.67 -17.36 -53.56
C THR A 31 1.41 -16.49 -53.59
N ALA A 32 0.38 -16.92 -52.86
CA ALA A 32 -0.75 -16.06 -52.49
C ALA A 32 -0.41 -15.27 -51.23
N GLU A 33 -0.06 -13.99 -51.42
CA GLU A 33 -0.14 -12.96 -50.39
C GLU A 33 -1.63 -12.83 -49.99
N SER A 34 -1.94 -13.32 -48.80
CA SER A 34 -3.28 -13.31 -48.23
C SER A 34 -3.34 -12.16 -47.23
N GLU A 35 -3.97 -11.05 -47.60
CA GLU A 35 -4.50 -10.10 -46.61
C GLU A 35 -5.97 -10.44 -46.35
N PRO A 36 -6.30 -11.04 -45.19
CA PRO A 36 -7.67 -11.32 -44.81
C PRO A 36 -8.33 -10.08 -44.21
N SER A 37 -9.56 -9.87 -44.67
CA SER A 37 -10.69 -9.24 -44.00
C SER A 37 -10.53 -9.15 -42.47
N ALA A 38 -10.38 -7.93 -41.95
CA ALA A 38 -10.44 -7.65 -40.52
C ALA A 38 -11.89 -7.82 -40.03
N SER A 39 -12.26 -9.05 -39.69
CA SER A 39 -13.32 -9.32 -38.73
C SER A 39 -12.91 -8.66 -37.42
N ALA A 40 -13.74 -7.75 -36.93
CA ALA A 40 -13.63 -7.20 -35.60
C ALA A 40 -13.67 -8.35 -34.59
N THR A 41 -12.50 -8.69 -34.05
CA THR A 41 -12.37 -9.52 -32.88
C THR A 41 -12.99 -8.72 -31.74
N MET A 42 -14.24 -9.06 -31.37
CA MET A 42 -14.72 -8.81 -30.02
C MET A 42 -13.82 -9.63 -29.11
N GLN A 43 -12.75 -8.99 -28.64
CA GLN A 43 -11.85 -9.56 -27.68
C GLN A 43 -12.63 -9.63 -26.37
N SER A 44 -12.99 -10.85 -26.05
CA SER A 44 -13.55 -11.29 -24.77
C SER A 44 -12.76 -10.62 -23.65
N GLU A 45 -13.36 -9.63 -22.98
CA GLU A 45 -13.01 -9.25 -21.61
C GLU A 45 -13.37 -10.47 -20.76
N ALA A 46 -12.47 -11.45 -20.72
CA ALA A 46 -12.55 -12.57 -19.82
C ALA A 46 -12.59 -12.01 -18.39
N ASP A 47 -13.56 -12.49 -17.61
CA ASP A 47 -13.65 -12.31 -16.17
C ASP A 47 -12.26 -12.39 -15.53
N GLU A 48 -11.82 -11.28 -14.95
CA GLU A 48 -10.64 -11.20 -14.10
C GLU A 48 -10.99 -11.89 -12.78
N GLU A 49 -10.98 -13.22 -12.81
CA GLU A 49 -11.14 -14.09 -11.64
C GLU A 49 -10.11 -13.65 -10.59
N ALA A 50 -10.56 -13.43 -9.35
CA ALA A 50 -9.74 -12.91 -8.25
C ALA A 50 -8.41 -13.71 -8.16
N GLN A 51 -7.33 -13.08 -8.62
CA GLN A 51 -6.04 -13.74 -8.71
C GLN A 51 -5.49 -14.00 -7.29
N SER A 52 -4.82 -15.13 -7.12
CA SER A 52 -4.16 -15.46 -5.87
C SER A 52 -2.65 -15.22 -5.97
N VAL A 53 -2.09 -14.60 -4.93
CA VAL A 53 -0.65 -14.32 -4.80
C VAL A 53 -0.18 -14.74 -3.42
N PRO A 54 1.12 -14.89 -3.16
CA PRO A 54 1.59 -15.17 -1.80
C PRO A 54 1.35 -13.99 -0.83
N ILE A 55 1.15 -14.29 0.45
CA ILE A 55 1.30 -13.29 1.53
C ILE A 55 2.71 -12.66 1.41
N GLY A 56 2.78 -11.35 1.56
CA GLY A 56 3.93 -10.49 1.27
C GLY A 56 3.82 -9.76 -0.07
N ALA A 57 2.96 -10.22 -0.99
CA ALA A 57 2.77 -9.59 -2.29
C ALA A 57 1.66 -8.52 -2.31
N SER A 58 1.74 -7.62 -3.29
CA SER A 58 0.74 -6.60 -3.57
C SER A 58 -0.10 -6.97 -4.79
N GLN A 59 -1.39 -6.62 -4.80
CA GLN A 59 -2.29 -6.80 -5.93
C GLN A 59 -3.10 -5.54 -6.18
N ASN A 60 -3.33 -5.21 -7.46
CA ASN A 60 -4.30 -4.17 -7.81
C ASN A 60 -5.69 -4.81 -7.83
N VAL A 61 -6.60 -4.31 -7.01
CA VAL A 61 -7.94 -4.86 -6.82
C VAL A 61 -8.96 -3.86 -7.37
N ALA A 62 -9.81 -4.31 -8.27
CA ALA A 62 -10.86 -3.48 -8.85
C ALA A 62 -12.23 -3.82 -8.23
N ASP A 63 -12.93 -2.80 -7.73
CA ASP A 63 -14.33 -2.89 -7.28
C ASP A 63 -15.22 -2.27 -8.37
N GLY A 64 -15.51 -3.07 -9.40
CA GLY A 64 -16.09 -2.61 -10.65
C GLY A 64 -15.14 -1.68 -11.45
N ARG A 65 -15.31 -1.58 -12.77
CA ARG A 65 -14.34 -1.00 -13.74
C ARG A 65 -13.86 0.46 -13.48
N ARG A 66 -14.35 1.13 -12.43
CA ARG A 66 -14.10 2.55 -12.12
C ARG A 66 -13.24 2.79 -10.88
N VAL A 67 -13.02 1.79 -10.03
CA VAL A 67 -12.25 1.94 -8.78
C VAL A 67 -11.12 0.91 -8.77
N VAL A 68 -9.91 1.31 -8.37
CA VAL A 68 -8.75 0.42 -8.25
C VAL A 68 -7.97 0.78 -6.98
N THR A 69 -7.73 -0.22 -6.14
CA THR A 69 -6.94 -0.12 -4.91
C THR A 69 -5.79 -1.11 -4.99
N ARG A 70 -4.56 -0.69 -4.75
CA ARG A 70 -3.48 -1.64 -4.49
C ARG A 70 -3.57 -2.09 -3.04
N VAL A 71 -3.74 -3.39 -2.85
CA VAL A 71 -3.81 -4.03 -1.53
C VAL A 71 -2.57 -4.89 -1.35
N THR A 72 -1.93 -4.77 -0.20
CA THR A 72 -0.79 -5.58 0.20
C THR A 72 -1.14 -6.25 1.51
N VAL A 73 -1.04 -7.58 1.57
CA VAL A 73 -1.06 -8.34 2.83
C VAL A 73 0.38 -8.68 3.13
N GLU A 74 1.00 -7.99 4.08
CA GLU A 74 2.45 -7.99 4.28
C GLU A 74 2.93 -9.23 5.04
N SER A 75 2.20 -9.63 6.08
CA SER A 75 2.58 -10.73 6.97
C SER A 75 1.35 -11.38 7.60
N LEU A 76 1.53 -12.60 8.10
CA LEU A 76 0.55 -13.34 8.91
C LEU A 76 1.28 -13.94 10.10
N VAL A 77 1.00 -13.41 11.30
CA VAL A 77 1.76 -13.70 12.53
C VAL A 77 0.84 -13.76 13.75
N PRO A 78 1.29 -14.33 14.88
CA PRO A 78 0.60 -14.20 16.17
C PRO A 78 0.39 -12.74 16.57
N ALA A 79 -0.79 -12.45 17.10
CA ALA A 79 -1.16 -11.12 17.55
C ALA A 79 -0.95 -10.95 19.05
N THR A 80 -0.60 -9.74 19.46
CA THR A 80 -0.64 -9.35 20.88
C THR A 80 -1.99 -8.71 21.19
N PRO A 81 -2.80 -9.28 22.11
CA PRO A 81 -4.08 -8.70 22.44
C PRO A 81 -3.92 -7.33 23.12
N THR A 82 -4.78 -6.37 22.78
CA THR A 82 -4.82 -5.07 23.47
C THR A 82 -5.25 -5.23 24.92
N GLN A 83 -4.68 -4.41 25.81
CA GLN A 83 -4.94 -4.46 27.26
C GLN A 83 -6.41 -4.19 27.63
N PHE A 84 -7.15 -3.52 26.74
CA PHE A 84 -8.57 -3.18 26.93
C PHE A 84 -9.51 -4.08 26.12
N GLY A 85 -8.97 -5.03 25.36
CA GLY A 85 -9.74 -5.95 24.54
C GLY A 85 -10.33 -7.10 25.36
N LEU A 86 -11.33 -7.76 24.78
CA LEU A 86 -11.82 -9.03 25.31
C LEU A 86 -10.74 -10.11 25.14
N SER A 87 -10.65 -11.01 26.12
CA SER A 87 -9.82 -12.22 25.97
C SER A 87 -10.30 -13.03 24.76
N PRO A 88 -9.42 -13.38 23.81
CA PRO A 88 -9.80 -14.24 22.70
C PRO A 88 -10.12 -15.65 23.22
N ALA A 89 -11.14 -16.30 22.66
CA ALA A 89 -11.48 -17.68 22.93
C ALA A 89 -10.59 -18.68 22.15
N GLY A 90 -9.89 -18.21 21.11
CA GLY A 90 -8.88 -18.95 20.36
C GLY A 90 -7.52 -18.26 20.29
N ASP A 91 -6.66 -18.73 19.39
CA ASP A 91 -5.38 -18.07 19.12
C ASP A 91 -5.62 -16.80 18.33
N LEU A 92 -5.13 -15.67 18.83
CA LEU A 92 -5.23 -14.40 18.12
C LEU A 92 -4.09 -14.31 17.10
N GLN A 93 -4.45 -14.20 15.83
CA GLN A 93 -3.54 -14.02 14.72
C GLN A 93 -3.80 -12.67 14.06
N GLN A 94 -2.82 -12.10 13.38
CA GLN A 94 -2.99 -10.84 12.68
C GLN A 94 -2.27 -10.80 11.35
N ILE A 95 -2.79 -9.96 10.46
CA ILE A 95 -2.11 -9.52 9.26
C ILE A 95 -1.85 -8.02 9.33
N SER A 96 -0.71 -7.59 8.79
CA SER A 96 -0.46 -6.20 8.47
C SER A 96 -0.87 -5.95 7.03
N VAL A 97 -1.70 -4.94 6.80
CA VAL A 97 -2.19 -4.61 5.46
C VAL A 97 -1.90 -3.16 5.12
N THR A 98 -1.58 -2.93 3.84
CA THR A 98 -1.45 -1.61 3.24
C THR A 98 -2.44 -1.49 2.08
N LEU A 99 -3.23 -0.42 2.05
CA LEU A 99 -4.17 -0.11 0.98
C LEU A 99 -3.82 1.24 0.37
N GLU A 100 -3.65 1.29 -0.95
CA GLU A 100 -3.32 2.50 -1.71
C GLU A 100 -4.33 2.72 -2.83
N GLY A 101 -4.91 3.92 -2.90
CA GLY A 101 -5.88 4.24 -3.94
C GLY A 101 -5.17 4.56 -5.26
N LEU A 102 -5.49 3.82 -6.32
CA LEU A 102 -4.94 4.03 -7.65
C LEU A 102 -5.93 4.69 -8.61
N LYS A 103 -7.23 4.43 -8.42
CA LYS A 103 -8.31 5.02 -9.24
C LYS A 103 -9.59 5.11 -8.42
N GLY A 104 -10.25 6.26 -8.47
CA GLY A 104 -11.49 6.49 -7.71
C GLY A 104 -11.25 6.56 -6.21
N THR A 105 -12.32 6.33 -5.44
CA THR A 105 -12.29 6.30 -3.98
C THR A 105 -12.92 4.98 -3.53
N THR A 106 -12.21 4.24 -2.70
CA THR A 106 -12.59 2.92 -2.21
C THR A 106 -12.95 2.99 -0.74
N ASN A 107 -14.05 2.34 -0.34
CA ASN A 107 -14.32 2.12 1.07
C ASN A 107 -13.39 1.03 1.61
N VAL A 108 -12.82 1.25 2.78
CA VAL A 108 -11.93 0.30 3.44
C VAL A 108 -12.46 0.01 4.83
N ASN A 109 -12.37 -1.24 5.23
CA ASN A 109 -12.85 -1.69 6.53
C ASN A 109 -12.11 -2.98 6.91
N PRO A 110 -11.69 -3.18 8.17
CA PRO A 110 -11.13 -4.45 8.61
C PRO A 110 -12.07 -5.63 8.35
N LEU A 111 -13.39 -5.41 8.38
CA LEU A 111 -14.42 -6.43 8.10
C LEU A 111 -14.45 -6.90 6.64
N TYR A 112 -13.76 -6.22 5.73
CA TYR A 112 -13.62 -6.66 4.34
C TYR A 112 -12.57 -7.76 4.19
N PHE A 113 -11.77 -8.00 5.23
CA PHE A 113 -10.80 -9.08 5.26
C PHE A 113 -11.37 -10.30 5.97
N THR A 114 -11.25 -11.47 5.34
CA THR A 114 -11.56 -12.75 5.96
C THR A 114 -10.36 -13.69 5.83
N ALA A 115 -10.14 -14.52 6.85
CA ALA A 115 -9.12 -15.56 6.79
C ALA A 115 -9.78 -16.91 6.57
N ARG A 116 -9.10 -17.81 5.85
CA ARG A 116 -9.62 -19.14 5.52
C ARG A 116 -8.57 -20.21 5.71
N ALA A 117 -8.95 -21.28 6.41
CA ALA A 117 -8.15 -22.49 6.55
C ALA A 117 -8.22 -23.38 5.30
N ALA A 118 -7.29 -24.33 5.19
CA ALA A 118 -7.21 -25.26 4.05
C ALA A 118 -8.45 -26.16 3.91
N ASP A 119 -9.15 -26.45 5.02
CA ASP A 119 -10.39 -27.23 5.04
C ASP A 119 -11.64 -26.40 4.66
N GLY A 120 -11.46 -25.10 4.43
CA GLY A 120 -12.52 -24.16 4.07
C GLY A 120 -13.13 -23.40 5.24
N THR A 121 -12.76 -23.69 6.50
CA THR A 121 -13.19 -22.93 7.69
C THR A 121 -12.82 -21.46 7.54
N THR A 122 -13.75 -20.55 7.83
CA THR A 122 -13.57 -19.10 7.66
C THR A 122 -13.57 -18.40 9.01
N TYR A 123 -12.62 -17.49 9.21
CA TYR A 123 -12.50 -16.62 10.38
C TYR A 123 -12.76 -15.17 9.96
N GLN A 124 -13.60 -14.50 10.75
CA GLN A 124 -13.93 -13.08 10.55
C GLN A 124 -12.89 -12.21 11.25
N ALA A 125 -12.75 -10.96 10.79
CA ALA A 125 -11.92 -9.99 11.46
C ALA A 125 -12.42 -9.75 12.90
N ALA A 126 -11.53 -9.92 13.87
CA ALA A 126 -11.76 -9.61 15.27
C ALA A 126 -11.58 -8.10 15.49
N LEU A 127 -12.66 -7.41 15.89
CA LEU A 127 -12.63 -5.97 16.12
C LEU A 127 -12.19 -5.64 17.55
N ALA A 128 -11.46 -4.52 17.70
CA ALA A 128 -10.98 -4.02 19.00
C ALA A 128 -10.18 -5.03 19.83
N SER A 129 -9.55 -6.01 19.18
CA SER A 129 -8.74 -7.05 19.81
C SER A 129 -7.24 -6.74 19.84
N VAL A 130 -6.79 -5.82 18.98
CA VAL A 130 -5.39 -5.41 18.83
C VAL A 130 -5.27 -3.89 18.72
N ASP A 131 -4.12 -3.36 19.12
CA ASP A 131 -3.79 -1.96 18.87
C ASP A 131 -3.36 -1.77 17.41
N GLY A 132 -3.59 -0.58 16.84
CA GLY A 132 -3.26 -0.29 15.44
C GLY A 132 -4.19 -0.98 14.42
N GLN A 133 -5.39 -1.36 14.83
CA GLN A 133 -6.40 -1.93 13.93
C GLN A 133 -6.66 -1.03 12.72
N LEU A 134 -6.79 -1.63 11.53
CA LEU A 134 -7.11 -0.93 10.30
C LEU A 134 -8.37 -0.08 10.52
N PRO A 135 -8.31 1.25 10.29
CA PRO A 135 -9.48 2.09 10.44
C PRO A 135 -10.48 1.82 9.32
N ALA A 136 -11.77 1.92 9.64
CA ALA A 136 -12.81 2.01 8.63
C ALA A 136 -12.86 3.42 8.04
N GLY A 137 -12.96 3.55 6.72
CA GLY A 137 -12.95 4.84 6.07
C GLY A 137 -12.91 4.73 4.55
N THR A 138 -12.23 5.68 3.91
CA THR A 138 -12.05 5.72 2.46
C THR A 138 -10.60 5.94 2.09
N VAL A 139 -10.18 5.37 0.97
CA VAL A 139 -8.87 5.60 0.34
C VAL A 139 -9.12 6.14 -1.06
N SER A 140 -8.73 7.38 -1.33
CA SER A 140 -8.80 8.00 -2.65
C SER A 140 -7.47 7.84 -3.40
N VAL A 141 -7.46 8.25 -4.66
CA VAL A 141 -6.24 8.21 -5.49
C VAL A 141 -5.08 8.94 -4.81
N GLY A 142 -3.96 8.24 -4.63
CA GLY A 142 -2.76 8.75 -3.96
C GLY A 142 -2.76 8.60 -2.44
N ASP A 143 -3.90 8.27 -1.83
CA ASP A 143 -3.96 7.95 -0.41
C ASP A 143 -3.37 6.57 -0.17
N ARG A 144 -2.65 6.42 0.94
CA ARG A 144 -2.19 5.14 1.45
C ARG A 144 -2.54 5.03 2.92
N ILE A 145 -3.17 3.93 3.30
CA ILE A 145 -3.43 3.60 4.70
C ILE A 145 -2.81 2.26 5.04
N LYS A 146 -2.43 2.11 6.31
CA LYS A 146 -1.89 0.88 6.86
C LYS A 146 -2.60 0.57 8.16
N GLY A 147 -2.76 -0.71 8.46
CA GLY A 147 -3.28 -1.14 9.74
C GLY A 147 -3.29 -2.64 9.90
N ILE A 148 -3.70 -3.06 11.09
CA ILE A 148 -3.75 -4.46 11.47
C ILE A 148 -5.17 -5.00 11.30
N VAL A 149 -5.29 -6.19 10.73
CA VAL A 149 -6.52 -6.98 10.82
C VAL A 149 -6.21 -8.22 11.63
N ALA A 150 -6.91 -8.38 12.75
CA ALA A 150 -6.77 -9.54 13.61
C ALA A 150 -7.86 -10.57 13.31
N PHE A 151 -7.56 -11.84 13.58
CA PHE A 151 -8.47 -12.98 13.46
C PHE A 151 -8.37 -13.81 14.72
N GLU A 152 -9.52 -14.23 15.23
CA GLU A 152 -9.58 -15.20 16.32
C GLU A 152 -9.69 -16.61 15.71
N VAL A 153 -8.63 -17.39 15.84
CA VAL A 153 -8.53 -18.72 15.24
C VAL A 153 -8.88 -19.77 16.27
N THR A 154 -10.09 -20.32 16.17
CA THR A 154 -10.63 -21.35 17.07
C THR A 154 -10.58 -22.75 16.45
N GLY A 155 -9.89 -22.93 15.33
CA GLY A 155 -9.89 -24.15 14.52
C GLY A 155 -8.57 -24.34 13.76
N PRO A 156 -8.59 -24.99 12.58
CA PRO A 156 -7.38 -25.20 11.77
C PRO A 156 -6.66 -23.91 11.38
N PRO A 157 -5.34 -23.94 11.13
CA PRO A 157 -4.55 -22.76 10.84
C PRO A 157 -5.03 -22.05 9.56
N ILE A 158 -4.84 -20.74 9.53
CA ILE A 158 -5.11 -19.91 8.36
C ILE A 158 -4.16 -20.33 7.23
N ALA A 159 -4.73 -20.63 6.06
CA ALA A 159 -3.99 -20.95 4.85
C ALA A 159 -4.02 -19.80 3.83
N SER A 160 -4.98 -18.88 3.97
CA SER A 160 -5.15 -17.79 3.01
C SER A 160 -6.02 -16.65 3.57
N ILE A 161 -5.82 -15.45 3.01
CA ILE A 161 -6.56 -14.21 3.31
C ILE A 161 -7.38 -13.82 2.08
N ARG A 162 -8.57 -13.28 2.30
CA ARG A 162 -9.42 -12.69 1.27
C ARG A 162 -9.63 -11.23 1.55
N TYR A 163 -9.65 -10.43 0.49
CA TYR A 163 -10.19 -9.10 0.51
C TYR A 163 -11.49 -9.10 -0.29
N ASN A 164 -12.57 -8.74 0.38
CA ASN A 164 -13.92 -8.82 -0.14
C ASN A 164 -14.50 -7.42 -0.34
N GLY A 165 -15.38 -7.29 -1.33
CA GLY A 165 -16.15 -6.06 -1.51
C GLY A 165 -17.18 -5.88 -0.40
N ALA A 166 -17.81 -4.71 -0.39
CA ALA A 166 -18.78 -4.35 0.65
C ALA A 166 -20.02 -5.27 0.67
N LEU A 167 -20.27 -6.01 -0.42
CA LEU A 167 -21.39 -6.96 -0.54
C LEU A 167 -20.94 -8.42 -0.34
N GLY A 168 -19.67 -8.66 -0.01
CA GLY A 168 -19.12 -9.97 0.34
C GLY A 168 -18.55 -10.77 -0.84
N GLU A 169 -18.47 -10.17 -2.03
CA GLU A 169 -17.78 -10.74 -3.18
C GLU A 169 -16.27 -10.79 -2.95
N GLU A 170 -15.62 -11.90 -3.30
CA GLU A 170 -14.16 -12.02 -3.21
C GLU A 170 -13.52 -11.22 -4.34
N LEU A 171 -12.75 -10.18 -4.00
CA LEU A 171 -12.07 -9.33 -4.97
C LEU A 171 -10.60 -9.70 -5.13
N ALA A 172 -9.96 -10.24 -4.09
CA ALA A 172 -8.57 -10.67 -4.13
C ALA A 172 -8.23 -11.71 -3.06
N ARG A 173 -7.18 -12.49 -3.31
CA ARG A 173 -6.72 -13.59 -2.47
C ARG A 173 -5.21 -13.57 -2.23
N TRP A 174 -4.80 -13.81 -0.99
CA TRP A 174 -3.41 -14.09 -0.62
C TRP A 174 -3.30 -15.47 0.00
N ASP A 175 -2.45 -16.32 -0.55
CA ASP A 175 -2.17 -17.66 -0.01
C ASP A 175 -0.88 -17.62 0.82
N GLY A 176 -0.87 -18.33 1.95
CA GLY A 176 0.27 -18.35 2.85
C GLY A 176 -0.12 -18.76 4.26
N GLU A 177 0.76 -19.52 4.91
CA GLU A 177 0.58 -19.92 6.30
C GLU A 177 1.25 -18.92 7.24
N LEU A 178 0.92 -19.03 8.53
CA LEU A 178 1.60 -18.30 9.60
C LEU A 178 3.12 -18.46 9.44
N THR A 179 3.83 -17.34 9.39
CA THR A 179 5.29 -17.38 9.52
C THR A 179 5.57 -17.64 10.99
N PRO A 180 6.15 -18.81 11.38
CA PRO A 180 6.58 -18.99 12.76
C PRO A 180 7.60 -17.91 13.04
N GLY A 181 7.38 -17.10 14.09
CA GLY A 181 8.37 -16.11 14.52
C GLY A 181 9.67 -16.82 14.86
N GLU A 182 10.63 -16.76 13.94
CA GLU A 182 11.89 -17.47 14.04
C GLU A 182 12.79 -16.74 15.05
N ARG A 183 12.71 -17.17 16.32
CA ARG A 183 13.79 -16.97 17.29
C ARG A 183 14.83 -18.04 17.04
N THR A 184 15.94 -17.68 16.39
CA THR A 184 17.21 -18.39 16.56
C THR A 184 18.38 -17.45 16.32
N ASP A 185 19.16 -17.25 17.38
CA ASP A 185 20.54 -16.80 17.30
C ASP A 185 21.31 -17.81 16.42
N ASP A 186 21.67 -17.44 15.19
CA ASP A 186 22.94 -17.84 14.60
C ASP A 186 23.26 -16.99 13.35
N GLU A 187 24.55 -16.75 13.20
CA GLU A 187 25.21 -15.86 12.26
C GLU A 187 24.83 -16.12 10.78
N GLN A 188 24.21 -15.13 10.11
CA GLN A 188 24.18 -15.08 8.65
C GLN A 188 24.61 -13.70 8.12
N THR A 189 25.84 -13.69 7.61
CA THR A 189 26.43 -12.60 6.83
C THR A 189 25.78 -12.56 5.43
N GLY A 190 24.91 -11.57 5.19
CA GLY A 190 24.33 -11.22 3.89
C GLY A 190 23.30 -10.09 4.04
N PRO A 191 23.28 -9.06 3.16
CA PRO A 191 22.47 -7.86 3.39
C PRO A 191 21.06 -8.10 2.85
N THR A 192 20.16 -8.55 3.70
CA THR A 192 18.72 -8.53 3.43
C THR A 192 18.11 -7.60 4.45
N GLY A 193 17.74 -6.40 3.98
CA GLY A 193 17.14 -5.34 4.77
C GLY A 193 16.00 -5.88 5.63
N GLU A 194 16.18 -5.76 6.94
CA GLU A 194 15.14 -5.92 7.93
C GLU A 194 13.98 -5.02 7.51
N ILE A 195 12.79 -5.58 7.29
CA ILE A 195 11.58 -4.79 7.01
C ILE A 195 11.26 -4.04 8.31
N VAL A 196 11.85 -2.86 8.47
CA VAL A 196 11.59 -2.00 9.62
C VAL A 196 10.19 -1.42 9.46
N ASN A 197 9.35 -1.56 10.49
CA ASN A 197 7.98 -1.05 10.45
C ASN A 197 7.95 0.45 10.14
N GLY A 198 7.32 0.82 9.02
CA GLY A 198 7.26 2.20 8.55
C GLY A 198 8.34 2.56 7.53
N ASP A 199 9.18 1.64 7.07
CA ASP A 199 10.09 1.91 5.95
C ASP A 199 9.30 2.42 4.72
N LEU A 200 9.83 3.48 4.11
CA LEU A 200 9.27 4.10 2.91
C LEU A 200 9.83 3.46 1.62
N GLY A 201 10.77 2.51 1.72
CA GLY A 201 11.36 1.83 0.58
C GLY A 201 12.34 2.70 -0.20
N LEU A 202 12.99 3.64 0.49
CA LEU A 202 13.98 4.55 -0.10
C LEU A 202 15.36 3.89 -0.17
N ASP A 203 16.26 4.41 -1.01
CA ASP A 203 17.66 3.94 -1.08
C ASP A 203 18.40 4.08 0.26
N THR A 204 18.01 5.07 1.06
CA THR A 204 18.40 5.14 2.47
C THR A 204 17.41 4.27 3.23
N GLU A 205 17.92 3.34 4.03
CA GLU A 205 17.08 2.53 4.92
C GLU A 205 16.56 3.39 6.08
N ILE A 206 15.33 3.10 6.53
CA ILE A 206 14.77 3.78 7.71
C ILE A 206 15.57 3.39 8.95
N SER A 207 15.86 4.35 9.83
CA SER A 207 16.58 4.09 11.06
C SER A 207 15.66 4.05 12.28
N VAL A 208 16.04 3.20 13.24
CA VAL A 208 15.47 3.16 14.60
C VAL A 208 16.61 3.44 15.57
N PRO A 209 16.94 4.71 15.84
CA PRO A 209 18.10 5.03 16.66
C PRO A 209 17.85 4.66 18.13
N ALA A 210 18.92 4.30 18.84
CA ALA A 210 18.85 4.00 20.26
C ALA A 210 18.45 5.24 21.07
N CYS A 211 17.61 5.03 22.09
CA CYS A 211 17.22 6.08 23.02
C CYS A 211 18.25 6.19 24.17
N ASP A 212 19.48 6.57 23.82
CA ASP A 212 20.66 6.58 24.71
C ASP A 212 21.08 7.99 25.17
N GLY A 213 20.27 9.01 24.89
CA GLY A 213 20.59 10.41 25.16
C GLY A 213 21.36 11.10 24.05
N THR A 214 21.48 10.49 22.87
CA THR A 214 22.06 11.15 21.70
C THR A 214 21.22 12.34 21.26
N GLY A 215 21.87 13.48 21.00
CA GLY A 215 21.26 14.68 20.44
C GLY A 215 21.26 14.62 18.92
N VAL A 216 20.13 14.98 18.32
CA VAL A 216 19.93 15.03 16.87
C VAL A 216 19.41 16.40 16.43
N VAL A 217 19.71 16.76 15.19
CA VAL A 217 19.04 17.86 14.49
C VAL A 217 17.98 17.26 13.58
N ILE A 218 16.72 17.65 13.78
CA ILE A 218 15.65 17.38 12.83
C ILE A 218 15.70 18.46 11.74
N LEU A 219 15.87 18.03 10.49
CA LEU A 219 16.01 18.88 9.31
C LEU A 219 14.68 19.07 8.59
N TYR A 220 13.81 18.06 8.65
CA TYR A 220 12.47 18.08 8.05
C TYR A 220 11.55 17.07 8.73
N SER A 221 10.26 17.38 8.81
CA SER A 221 9.23 16.50 9.35
C SER A 221 8.05 16.42 8.36
N ALA A 222 7.90 15.28 7.70
CA ALA A 222 6.75 14.98 6.85
C ALA A 222 5.58 14.50 7.72
N THR A 223 4.41 15.11 7.54
CA THR A 223 3.19 14.84 8.35
C THR A 223 1.94 14.63 7.49
N ALA A 224 2.07 14.76 6.17
CA ALA A 224 0.97 14.63 5.22
C ALA A 224 0.90 13.19 4.69
N PRO A 225 -0.18 12.44 5.00
CA PRO A 225 -0.41 11.13 4.40
C PRO A 225 -0.41 11.21 2.87
N GLY A 226 0.08 10.16 2.21
CA GLY A 226 0.21 10.09 0.75
C GLY A 226 1.43 10.80 0.16
N SER A 227 2.15 11.63 0.94
CA SER A 227 3.32 12.38 0.44
C SER A 227 4.65 12.06 1.13
N TYR A 228 4.65 11.20 2.17
CA TYR A 228 5.85 10.88 2.97
C TYR A 228 7.07 10.47 2.15
N GLU A 229 6.94 9.46 1.30
CA GLU A 229 8.04 8.94 0.49
C GLU A 229 8.68 10.03 -0.38
N GLN A 230 7.86 10.78 -1.11
CA GLN A 230 8.32 11.85 -1.98
C GLN A 230 8.98 13.00 -1.20
N GLU A 231 8.37 13.42 -0.09
CA GLU A 231 8.91 14.48 0.75
C GLU A 231 10.25 14.06 1.38
N ILE A 232 10.31 12.86 1.96
CA ILE A 232 11.52 12.34 2.61
C ILE A 232 12.63 12.09 1.58
N ALA A 233 12.35 11.47 0.44
CA ALA A 233 13.33 11.27 -0.63
C ALA A 233 13.93 12.61 -1.09
N THR A 234 13.07 13.62 -1.29
CA THR A 234 13.51 14.96 -1.67
C THR A 234 14.43 15.58 -0.62
N GLN A 235 14.11 15.39 0.66
CA GLN A 235 14.88 15.97 1.76
C GLN A 235 16.19 15.22 2.02
N LEU A 236 16.23 13.90 1.83
CA LEU A 236 17.47 13.12 1.87
C LEU A 236 18.44 13.56 0.76
N LEU A 237 17.95 13.80 -0.46
CA LEU A 237 18.77 14.33 -1.56
C LEU A 237 19.33 15.74 -1.27
N ARG A 238 18.54 16.59 -0.61
CA ARG A 238 18.95 17.95 -0.23
C ARG A 238 19.93 17.98 0.95
N ASN A 239 19.97 16.91 1.74
CA ASN A 239 20.80 16.80 2.93
C ASN A 239 21.67 15.53 2.85
N PRO A 240 22.78 15.52 2.09
CA PRO A 240 23.65 14.35 1.94
C PRO A 240 24.23 13.87 3.28
N GLY A 241 24.17 12.55 3.50
CA GLY A 241 24.40 11.90 4.80
C GLY A 241 23.13 11.72 5.64
N ALA A 242 21.97 12.12 5.07
CA ALA A 242 20.57 11.93 5.51
C ALA A 242 20.38 10.66 6.33
N SER A 243 19.83 10.70 7.54
CA SER A 243 19.06 9.56 8.02
C SER A 243 17.61 10.01 8.17
N TYR A 244 16.68 9.07 8.08
CA TYR A 244 15.29 9.33 8.39
C TYR A 244 14.74 8.23 9.27
N LEU A 245 13.74 8.60 10.06
CA LEU A 245 13.07 7.72 11.00
C LEU A 245 11.58 8.00 11.00
N ARG A 246 10.82 7.09 11.61
CA ARG A 246 9.42 7.32 11.98
C ARG A 246 9.34 7.51 13.50
N THR A 247 8.74 8.60 13.95
CA THR A 247 8.91 9.07 15.33
C THR A 247 8.20 8.22 16.39
N ASP A 248 7.02 7.68 16.08
CA ASP A 248 6.26 6.73 16.93
C ASP A 248 6.94 5.36 17.08
N ASN A 249 7.80 5.00 16.13
CA ASN A 249 8.59 3.77 16.17
C ASN A 249 10.03 4.00 16.68
N SER A 250 10.34 5.19 17.20
CA SER A 250 11.69 5.56 17.65
C SER A 250 11.73 5.78 19.17
N CYS A 251 11.93 7.03 19.62
CA CYS A 251 12.07 7.36 21.03
C CYS A 251 10.85 8.12 21.56
N PRO A 252 10.40 7.86 22.80
CA PRO A 252 9.30 8.60 23.42
C PRO A 252 9.54 10.11 23.50
N SER A 253 10.80 10.56 23.51
CA SER A 253 11.17 11.98 23.48
C SER A 253 10.88 12.70 22.15
N LEU A 254 10.48 11.96 21.11
CA LEU A 254 9.99 12.51 19.85
C LEU A 254 8.46 12.60 19.89
N ARG A 255 7.90 13.54 19.12
CA ARG A 255 6.44 13.59 18.95
C ARG A 255 5.96 12.30 18.28
N GLN A 256 5.01 11.63 18.91
CA GLN A 256 4.51 10.34 18.42
C GLN A 256 3.57 10.53 17.22
N GLU A 257 2.85 11.64 17.16
CA GLU A 257 1.90 11.94 16.08
C GLU A 257 1.84 13.44 15.78
N SER A 258 1.38 13.79 14.58
CA SER A 258 1.06 15.17 14.20
C SER A 258 -0.17 15.67 14.97
N ALA A 259 -0.50 16.96 14.83
CA ALA A 259 -1.70 17.50 15.47
C ALA A 259 -3.00 16.86 14.95
N GLU A 260 -2.95 16.31 13.73
CA GLU A 260 -4.02 15.61 13.04
C GLU A 260 -4.03 14.10 13.34
N GLY A 261 -3.12 13.60 14.19
CA GLY A 261 -2.99 12.18 14.50
C GLY A 261 -2.24 11.36 13.45
N ASN A 262 -1.52 12.02 12.54
CA ASN A 262 -0.77 11.33 11.48
C ASN A 262 0.62 10.90 11.96
N PRO A 263 1.18 9.79 11.42
CA PRO A 263 2.59 9.46 11.61
C PRO A 263 3.51 10.60 11.18
N ILE A 264 4.64 10.75 11.87
CA ILE A 264 5.66 11.73 11.50
C ILE A 264 6.90 11.01 11.02
N TYR A 265 7.34 11.32 9.81
CA TYR A 265 8.65 10.93 9.30
C TYR A 265 9.60 12.10 9.40
N ALA A 266 10.74 11.90 10.06
CA ALA A 266 11.71 12.95 10.29
C ALA A 266 13.02 12.64 9.57
N VAL A 267 13.54 13.61 8.82
CA VAL A 267 14.93 13.59 8.33
C VAL A 267 15.82 14.24 9.37
N TYR A 268 16.90 13.57 9.76
CA TYR A 268 17.75 14.01 10.86
C TYR A 268 19.25 13.79 10.62
N ARG A 269 20.04 14.43 11.48
CA ARG A 269 21.48 14.23 11.68
C ARG A 269 21.76 13.95 13.14
N VAL A 270 22.72 13.08 13.41
CA VAL A 270 23.34 13.00 14.74
C VAL A 270 24.19 14.25 14.96
N ALA A 271 24.03 14.87 16.13
CA ALA A 271 24.65 16.14 16.46
C ALA A 271 25.66 16.05 17.61
N GLY A 272 25.43 15.15 18.58
CA GLY A 272 26.34 14.98 19.71
C GLY A 272 25.67 14.44 20.97
N ARG A 273 26.30 14.65 22.13
CA ARG A 273 25.79 14.22 23.45
C ARG A 273 25.66 15.36 24.46
N ASN A 274 25.87 16.60 24.05
CA ASN A 274 25.64 17.78 24.88
C ASN A 274 24.97 18.91 24.08
N GLU A 275 24.33 19.82 24.80
CA GLU A 275 23.54 20.91 24.21
C GLU A 275 24.36 21.81 23.27
N GLY A 276 25.63 22.08 23.62
CA GLY A 276 26.51 22.91 22.79
C GLY A 276 26.78 22.30 21.40
N GLU A 277 26.99 20.98 21.34
CA GLU A 277 27.15 20.25 20.08
C GLU A 277 25.86 20.26 19.25
N VAL A 278 24.71 20.04 19.90
CA VAL A 278 23.41 20.08 19.22
C VAL A 278 23.14 21.49 18.67
N CYS A 279 23.37 22.53 19.45
CA CYS A 279 23.15 23.90 18.99
C CYS A 279 24.13 24.34 17.92
N ALA A 280 25.39 23.90 17.97
CA ALA A 280 26.32 24.13 16.86
C ALA A 280 25.80 23.49 15.56
N ALA A 281 25.27 22.27 15.63
CA ALA A 281 24.70 21.58 14.48
C ALA A 281 23.39 22.24 13.97
N VAL A 282 22.50 22.67 14.86
CA VAL A 282 21.27 23.41 14.49
C VAL A 282 21.64 24.71 13.76
N ASN A 283 22.58 25.48 14.30
CA ASN A 283 23.04 26.74 13.69
C ASN A 283 23.72 26.56 12.33
N ALA A 284 24.28 25.38 12.07
CA ALA A 284 24.86 25.02 10.77
C ALA A 284 23.83 24.43 9.78
N SER A 285 22.58 24.22 10.21
CA SER A 285 21.52 23.57 9.44
C SER A 285 20.57 24.59 8.79
N PRO A 286 19.76 24.18 7.79
CA PRO A 286 18.78 25.06 7.17
C PRO A 286 17.79 25.66 8.17
N ALA A 287 17.26 26.84 7.85
CA ALA A 287 16.24 27.50 8.67
C ALA A 287 15.02 26.59 8.89
N GLY A 288 14.54 26.51 10.13
CA GLY A 288 13.46 25.60 10.53
C GLY A 288 13.94 24.26 11.11
N SER A 289 15.25 23.98 11.07
CA SER A 289 15.84 22.83 11.77
C SER A 289 15.83 23.05 13.29
N TYR A 290 15.72 21.97 14.06
CA TYR A 290 15.69 22.07 15.52
C TYR A 290 16.31 20.85 16.21
N GLY A 291 16.78 21.05 17.45
CA GLY A 291 17.40 20.01 18.26
C GLY A 291 16.40 19.15 19.03
N LYS A 292 16.66 17.84 19.09
CA LYS A 292 15.94 16.87 19.94
C LYS A 292 16.93 15.93 20.63
N TRP A 293 16.56 15.48 21.83
CA TRP A 293 17.19 14.33 22.48
C TRP A 293 16.51 13.04 22.06
N LEU A 294 17.29 11.99 21.81
CA LEU A 294 16.81 10.63 21.62
C LEU A 294 16.91 9.90 22.97
N ASP A 295 15.87 9.98 23.77
CA ASP A 295 15.80 9.35 25.08
C ASP A 295 14.36 8.95 25.44
N ARG A 296 14.15 8.45 26.65
CA ARG A 296 12.84 7.96 27.11
C ARG A 296 12.14 8.90 28.09
N THR A 297 12.73 10.04 28.41
CA THR A 297 12.35 10.86 29.58
C THR A 297 12.06 12.31 29.24
N THR A 298 12.69 12.85 28.19
CA THR A 298 12.48 14.22 27.71
C THR A 298 11.08 14.34 27.12
N ASP A 299 10.39 15.44 27.43
CA ASP A 299 9.05 15.70 26.91
C ASP A 299 9.06 15.75 25.36
N PRO A 300 8.15 15.04 24.67
CA PRO A 300 8.04 15.07 23.20
C PRO A 300 7.96 16.48 22.59
N ALA A 301 7.37 17.44 23.31
CA ALA A 301 7.23 18.83 22.89
C ALA A 301 8.49 19.66 23.16
N TYR A 302 9.40 19.22 24.03
CA TYR A 302 10.61 19.95 24.36
C TYR A 302 11.56 20.03 23.16
N ILE A 303 11.89 21.25 22.75
CA ILE A 303 12.91 21.53 21.73
C ILE A 303 14.12 22.12 22.45
N ILE A 304 15.31 21.61 22.13
CA ILE A 304 16.56 22.10 22.72
C ILE A 304 16.71 23.59 22.33
N PRO A 305 16.90 24.50 23.31
CA PRO A 305 16.94 25.93 23.05
C PRO A 305 18.27 26.33 22.40
N CYS A 306 18.25 26.31 21.07
CA CYS A 306 19.24 26.86 20.16
C CYS A 306 18.56 28.01 19.38
#